data_AF-A0A136IUP3-F1
#
_entry.id   AF-A0A136IUP3-F1
#
_cell.length_a   1.000
_cell.length_b   1.000
_cell.length_c   1.000
_cell.angle_alpha   90.00
_cell.angle_beta   90.00
_cell.angle_gamma   90.00
#
_symmetry.space_group_name_H-M   'P 1'
#
loop_
_entity.id
_entity.type
_entity.pdbx_description
1 polymer ?
#
loop_
_entity_poly.entity_id
_entity_poly.type
_entity_poly.pdbx_seq_one_letter_code
_entity_poly.pdbx_strand_id
1 'polypeptide(L)'
;MGEEYGLDPGEYDDGNAEDWPEGAEGEQLSDEDARELFKDMLNDFHINPFSPWEKLIEEGRVFDDPRYAVMPTTKARREVWDEWSREKIQLLKAQREQEEQKDPRIPYLAFLQDKATPKLYWPEFKRKYKREEAMRTSAMSDKDREKLYRDHIARLKLPADTLRRDLTALLRSVPAKDLNNKTLLENLPAQVVTDVRYISLPPPTRDPLIEAYLQTLSGPPDAAEAEEDEATRKKREDRRKREKALEERERVVAEEKRRAARKLEHGRAMLREEERELEQAMHVGKD
;
A
#
# COMPACT_ATOMS: atom_id res chain seq x y z
N MET A 1 20.98 -46.83 -9.50
CA MET A 1 19.85 -47.64 -10.01
C MET A 1 18.69 -46.73 -10.44
N GLY A 2 18.99 -45.65 -11.17
CA GLY A 2 17.98 -44.67 -11.62
C GLY A 2 17.85 -44.62 -13.14
N GLU A 3 18.45 -45.57 -13.86
CA GLU A 3 18.50 -45.63 -15.33
C GLU A 3 17.82 -46.90 -15.89
N GLU A 4 17.19 -47.73 -15.06
CA GLU A 4 16.54 -49.00 -15.48
C GLU A 4 15.01 -48.90 -15.55
N TYR A 5 14.43 -47.77 -15.17
CA TYR A 5 13.03 -47.46 -15.45
C TYR A 5 13.02 -46.45 -16.59
N GLY A 6 12.73 -46.92 -17.81
CA GLY A 6 12.66 -46.12 -19.04
C GLY A 6 11.55 -45.07 -19.02
N LEU A 7 11.69 -44.09 -18.14
CA LEU A 7 10.90 -42.87 -18.10
C LEU A 7 11.77 -41.78 -18.70
N ASP A 8 11.55 -41.52 -19.99
CA ASP A 8 12.15 -40.41 -20.71
C ASP A 8 11.77 -39.08 -20.00
N PRO A 9 12.72 -38.23 -19.58
CA PRO A 9 12.45 -36.97 -18.85
C PRO A 9 11.70 -35.86 -19.63
N GLY A 10 10.88 -36.22 -20.62
CA GLY A 10 10.17 -35.29 -21.51
C GLY A 10 8.66 -35.53 -21.68
N GLU A 11 8.09 -36.62 -21.16
CA GLU A 11 6.65 -36.93 -21.31
C GLU A 11 5.83 -36.49 -20.09
N TYR A 12 5.90 -35.19 -19.77
CA TYR A 12 4.77 -34.48 -19.16
C TYR A 12 4.40 -33.32 -20.09
N ASP A 13 4.21 -33.64 -21.37
CA ASP A 13 3.34 -32.85 -22.24
C ASP A 13 1.98 -33.54 -22.18
N ASP A 14 1.17 -33.24 -21.15
CA ASP A 14 -0.26 -33.57 -21.19
C ASP A 14 -1.01 -32.53 -22.04
N GLY A 15 -0.47 -32.26 -23.23
CA GLY A 15 -1.03 -31.43 -24.30
C GLY A 15 -2.40 -31.86 -24.83
N ASN A 16 -3.20 -32.55 -24.01
CA ASN A 16 -4.60 -32.80 -24.21
C ASN A 16 -5.43 -31.72 -23.53
N ALA A 17 -5.36 -30.50 -24.09
CA ALA A 17 -6.34 -29.44 -23.83
C ALA A 17 -7.78 -29.87 -24.21
N GLU A 18 -7.95 -30.98 -24.92
CA GLU A 18 -9.24 -31.50 -25.41
C GLU A 18 -10.02 -32.38 -24.40
N ASP A 19 -9.43 -32.76 -23.25
CA ASP A 19 -10.14 -33.55 -22.20
C ASP A 19 -10.57 -32.71 -20.99
N TRP A 20 -10.48 -31.38 -21.13
CA TRP A 20 -11.12 -30.46 -20.19
C TRP A 20 -12.63 -30.44 -20.50
N PRO A 21 -13.51 -30.71 -19.52
CA PRO A 21 -14.94 -30.63 -19.76
C PRO A 21 -15.28 -29.21 -20.25
N GLU A 22 -15.98 -29.13 -21.39
CA GLU A 22 -16.47 -27.90 -22.00
C GLU A 22 -17.36 -27.16 -20.97
N GLY A 23 -16.78 -26.20 -20.25
CA GLY A 23 -17.38 -25.54 -19.08
C GLY A 23 -16.52 -25.52 -17.80
N ALA A 24 -15.30 -26.09 -17.81
CA ALA A 24 -14.30 -25.96 -16.75
C ALA A 24 -13.52 -24.63 -16.80
N GLU A 25 -13.83 -23.76 -17.77
CA GLU A 25 -13.49 -22.35 -17.71
C GLU A 25 -14.51 -21.66 -16.80
N GLY A 26 -14.37 -21.85 -15.48
CA GLY A 26 -14.98 -20.90 -14.55
C GLY A 26 -14.54 -19.50 -14.98
N GLU A 27 -15.49 -18.57 -15.17
CA GLU A 27 -15.28 -17.23 -15.76
C GLU A 27 -13.84 -16.77 -15.55
N GLN A 28 -13.02 -16.90 -16.60
CA GLN A 28 -11.61 -16.55 -16.49
C GLN A 28 -11.58 -15.10 -16.03
N LEU A 29 -11.06 -14.89 -14.81
CA LEU A 29 -10.91 -13.55 -14.26
C LEU A 29 -10.18 -12.73 -15.31
N SER A 30 -10.88 -11.75 -15.88
CA SER A 30 -10.31 -10.92 -16.95
C SER A 30 -8.98 -10.33 -16.48
N ASP A 31 -8.02 -10.20 -17.39
CA ASP A 31 -6.72 -9.57 -17.08
C ASP A 31 -6.92 -8.18 -16.45
N GLU A 32 -7.97 -7.46 -16.85
CA GLU A 32 -8.32 -6.16 -16.27
C GLU A 32 -8.82 -6.29 -14.82
N ASP A 33 -9.71 -7.25 -14.54
CA ASP A 33 -10.22 -7.51 -13.20
C ASP A 33 -9.11 -8.01 -12.26
N ALA A 34 -8.19 -8.80 -12.79
CA ALA A 34 -7.01 -9.28 -12.07
C ALA A 34 -6.09 -8.13 -11.64
N ARG A 35 -5.81 -7.19 -12.55
CA ARG A 35 -5.02 -5.98 -12.25
C ARG A 35 -5.71 -5.13 -11.20
N GLU A 36 -7.01 -4.91 -11.34
CA GLU A 36 -7.76 -4.09 -10.39
C GLU A 36 -7.89 -4.73 -9.00
N LEU A 37 -8.04 -6.05 -8.90
CA LEU A 37 -7.98 -6.76 -7.61
C LEU A 37 -6.63 -6.58 -6.93
N PHE A 38 -5.54 -6.62 -7.69
CA PHE A 38 -4.22 -6.33 -7.18
C PHE A 38 -4.09 -4.87 -6.71
N LYS A 39 -4.62 -3.89 -7.47
CA LYS A 39 -4.67 -2.48 -7.05
C LYS A 39 -5.51 -2.29 -5.78
N ASP A 40 -6.65 -2.97 -5.65
CA ASP A 40 -7.50 -2.93 -4.46
C ASP A 40 -6.77 -3.48 -3.24
N MET A 41 -6.05 -4.59 -3.39
CA MET A 41 -5.17 -5.11 -2.34
C MET A 41 -4.15 -4.07 -1.90
N LEU A 42 -3.43 -3.41 -2.83
CA LEU A 42 -2.47 -2.36 -2.47
C LEU A 42 -3.11 -1.21 -1.68
N ASN A 43 -4.34 -0.84 -2.02
CA ASN A 43 -5.09 0.19 -1.30
C ASN A 43 -5.50 -0.28 0.11
N ASP A 44 -5.97 -1.53 0.25
CA ASP A 44 -6.42 -2.12 1.52
C ASP A 44 -5.26 -2.32 2.51
N PHE A 45 -4.09 -2.72 2.01
CA PHE A 45 -2.86 -2.82 2.81
C PHE A 45 -2.21 -1.45 3.08
N HIS A 46 -2.79 -0.37 2.58
CA HIS A 46 -2.29 1.00 2.74
C HIS A 46 -0.82 1.15 2.35
N ILE A 47 -0.45 0.52 1.23
CA ILE A 47 0.90 0.60 0.71
C ILE A 47 1.24 2.06 0.41
N ASN A 48 2.44 2.48 0.80
CA ASN A 48 2.91 3.82 0.49
C ASN A 48 3.33 3.86 -1.00
N PRO A 49 2.68 4.65 -1.86
CA PRO A 49 2.99 4.69 -3.29
C PRO A 49 4.35 5.30 -3.60
N PHE A 50 5.00 5.97 -2.64
CA PHE A 50 6.36 6.50 -2.76
C PHE A 50 7.44 5.52 -2.29
N SER A 51 7.07 4.41 -1.64
CA SER A 51 8.04 3.38 -1.26
C SER A 51 8.46 2.57 -2.48
N PRO A 52 9.69 2.05 -2.55
CA PRO A 52 10.11 1.20 -3.67
C PRO A 52 9.43 -0.17 -3.63
N TRP A 53 9.28 -0.80 -4.80
CA TRP A 53 8.74 -2.15 -4.94
C TRP A 53 9.45 -3.17 -4.03
N GLU A 54 10.76 -3.06 -3.90
CA GLU A 54 11.58 -3.97 -3.11
C GLU A 54 11.16 -3.96 -1.64
N LYS A 55 10.81 -2.78 -1.10
CA LYS A 55 10.34 -2.65 0.29
C LYS A 55 9.00 -3.36 0.51
N LEU A 56 8.11 -3.33 -0.49
CA LEU A 56 6.84 -4.08 -0.43
C LEU A 56 7.09 -5.59 -0.33
N ILE A 57 8.08 -6.09 -1.08
CA ILE A 57 8.46 -7.51 -1.09
C ILE A 57 9.15 -7.90 0.23
N GLU A 58 10.04 -7.04 0.74
CA GLU A 58 10.73 -7.27 2.03
C GLU A 58 9.76 -7.31 3.22
N GLU A 59 8.76 -6.44 3.23
CA GLU A 59 7.76 -6.42 4.30
C GLU A 59 6.85 -7.67 4.28
N GLY A 60 6.68 -8.31 3.13
CA GLY A 60 6.00 -9.60 2.96
C GLY A 60 4.50 -9.64 3.32
N ARG A 61 3.93 -8.52 3.78
CA ARG A 61 2.56 -8.47 4.33
C ARG A 61 1.46 -8.84 3.34
N VAL A 62 1.75 -8.70 2.04
CA VAL A 62 0.79 -8.95 0.95
C VAL A 62 0.82 -10.40 0.44
N PHE A 63 1.79 -11.23 0.84
CA PHE A 63 1.97 -12.57 0.25
C PHE A 63 0.91 -13.58 0.63
N ASP A 64 0.34 -13.43 1.83
CA ASP A 64 -0.73 -14.31 2.32
C ASP A 64 -2.10 -13.94 1.73
N ASP A 65 -2.22 -12.81 1.04
CA ASP A 65 -3.48 -12.38 0.43
C ASP A 65 -3.69 -13.09 -0.92
N PRO A 66 -4.85 -13.73 -1.15
CA PRO A 66 -5.13 -14.44 -2.40
C PRO A 66 -5.07 -13.53 -3.64
N ARG A 67 -5.37 -12.23 -3.48
CA ARG A 67 -5.30 -11.23 -4.56
C ARG A 67 -3.86 -10.98 -5.03
N TYR A 68 -2.85 -11.34 -4.24
CA TYR A 68 -1.45 -11.30 -4.67
C TYR A 68 -1.14 -12.38 -5.73
N ALA A 69 -1.74 -13.56 -5.58
CA ALA A 69 -1.55 -14.71 -6.47
C ALA A 69 -2.35 -14.60 -7.78
N VAL A 70 -3.31 -13.68 -7.85
CA VAL A 70 -4.12 -13.40 -9.05
C VAL A 70 -3.25 -13.06 -10.27
N MET A 71 -2.18 -12.29 -10.06
CA MET A 71 -1.22 -11.98 -11.11
C MET A 71 -0.21 -13.15 -11.25
N PRO A 72 0.03 -13.66 -12.46
CA PRO A 72 0.79 -14.90 -12.66
C PRO A 72 2.30 -14.73 -12.43
N THR A 73 2.85 -13.55 -12.69
CA THR A 73 4.30 -13.30 -12.64
C THR A 73 4.66 -12.12 -11.77
N THR A 74 5.84 -12.16 -11.14
CA THR A 74 6.39 -11.02 -10.38
C THR A 74 6.59 -9.79 -11.25
N LYS A 75 6.90 -9.97 -12.55
CA LYS A 75 7.01 -8.88 -13.51
C LYS A 75 5.65 -8.17 -13.70
N ALA A 76 4.58 -8.93 -13.92
CA ALA A 76 3.25 -8.37 -14.09
C ALA A 76 2.76 -7.65 -12.81
N ARG A 77 3.05 -8.21 -11.62
CA ARG A 77 2.77 -7.53 -10.34
C ARG A 77 3.50 -6.18 -10.22
N ARG A 78 4.78 -6.14 -10.61
CA ARG A 78 5.58 -4.91 -10.59
C ARG A 78 5.05 -3.86 -11.55
N GLU A 79 4.63 -4.25 -12.75
CA GLU A 79 4.04 -3.33 -13.74
C GLU A 79 2.73 -2.71 -13.23
N VAL A 80 1.84 -3.51 -12.65
CA VAL A 80 0.59 -3.00 -12.05
C VAL A 80 0.87 -2.10 -10.85
N TRP A 81 1.87 -2.44 -10.03
CA TRP A 81 2.32 -1.60 -8.93
C TRP A 81 2.91 -0.26 -9.40
N ASP A 82 3.72 -0.27 -10.47
CA ASP A 82 4.30 0.93 -11.07
C ASP A 82 3.20 1.86 -11.63
N GLU A 83 2.17 1.29 -12.25
CA GLU A 83 1.01 2.04 -12.73
C GLU A 83 0.19 2.62 -11.57
N TRP A 84 -0.19 1.78 -10.61
CA TRP A 84 -0.96 2.19 -9.43
C TRP A 84 -0.22 3.27 -8.63
N SER A 85 1.09 3.14 -8.43
CA SER A 85 1.88 4.11 -7.68
C SER A 85 1.88 5.46 -8.38
N ARG A 86 2.04 5.50 -9.71
CA ARG A 86 1.95 6.74 -10.51
C ARG A 86 0.58 7.40 -10.40
N GLU A 87 -0.49 6.63 -10.61
CA GLU A 87 -1.87 7.12 -10.49
C GLU A 87 -2.15 7.68 -9.09
N LYS A 88 -1.74 6.94 -8.05
CA LYS A 88 -1.92 7.33 -6.66
C LYS A 88 -1.11 8.59 -6.32
N ILE A 89 0.13 8.68 -6.75
CA ILE A 89 0.98 9.87 -6.56
C ILE A 89 0.35 11.09 -7.23
N GLN A 90 -0.17 10.96 -8.45
CA GLN A 90 -0.84 12.07 -9.14
C GLN A 90 -2.08 12.52 -8.38
N LEU A 91 -2.91 11.60 -7.89
CA LEU A 91 -4.08 11.92 -7.09
C LEU A 91 -3.71 12.65 -5.80
N LEU A 92 -2.70 12.16 -5.07
CA LEU A 92 -2.22 12.79 -3.83
C LEU A 92 -1.64 14.18 -4.10
N LYS A 93 -0.90 14.36 -5.19
CA LYS A 93 -0.39 15.68 -5.60
C LYS A 93 -1.52 16.64 -5.93
N ALA A 94 -2.52 16.20 -6.69
CA ALA A 94 -3.68 17.03 -7.03
C ALA A 94 -4.47 17.45 -5.79
N GLN A 95 -4.65 16.55 -4.82
CA GLN A 95 -5.28 16.88 -3.53
C GLN A 95 -4.46 17.93 -2.78
N ARG A 96 -3.15 17.73 -2.67
CA ARG A 96 -2.25 18.68 -2.02
C ARG A 96 -2.22 20.04 -2.70
N GLU A 97 -2.16 20.09 -4.03
CA GLU A 97 -2.22 21.35 -4.79
C GLU A 97 -3.54 22.08 -4.56
N GLN A 98 -4.66 21.36 -4.46
CA GLN A 98 -5.94 21.97 -4.09
C GLN A 98 -5.94 22.52 -2.66
N GLU A 99 -5.31 21.83 -1.72
CA GLU A 99 -5.19 22.29 -0.33
C GLU A 99 -4.23 23.48 -0.19
N GLU A 100 -3.11 23.47 -0.91
CA GLU A 100 -2.14 24.58 -0.98
C GLU A 100 -2.76 25.82 -1.63
N GLN A 101 -3.63 25.64 -2.65
CA GLN A 101 -4.42 26.73 -3.21
C GLN A 101 -5.45 27.28 -2.21
N LYS A 102 -6.02 26.42 -1.36
CA LYS A 102 -7.01 26.82 -0.35
C LYS A 102 -6.37 27.59 0.80
N ASP A 103 -5.18 27.20 1.25
CA ASP A 103 -4.53 27.81 2.41
C ASP A 103 -3.14 28.40 2.09
N PRO A 104 -3.04 29.74 1.99
CA PRO A 104 -1.78 30.40 1.65
C PRO A 104 -0.70 30.29 2.74
N ARG A 105 -1.04 29.79 3.94
CA ARG A 105 -0.07 29.57 5.03
C ARG A 105 0.83 28.37 4.75
N ILE A 106 0.36 27.37 4.01
CA ILE A 106 1.13 26.15 3.71
C ILE A 106 2.45 26.47 3.00
N PRO A 107 2.46 27.15 1.83
CA PRO A 107 3.71 27.48 1.15
C PRO A 107 4.59 28.42 1.98
N TYR A 108 3.99 29.32 2.76
CA TYR A 108 4.73 30.24 3.62
C TYR A 108 5.44 29.53 4.78
N LEU A 109 4.79 28.56 5.44
CA LEU A 109 5.38 27.79 6.53
C LEU A 109 6.45 26.83 6.04
N ALA A 110 6.25 26.19 4.87
CA ALA A 110 7.31 25.41 4.22
C ALA A 110 8.54 26.27 3.92
N PHE A 111 8.33 27.49 3.44
CA PHE A 111 9.39 28.47 3.21
C PHE A 111 10.11 28.87 4.52
N LEU A 112 9.36 29.06 5.61
CA LEU A 112 9.97 29.32 6.93
C LEU A 112 10.80 28.14 7.42
N GLN A 113 10.32 26.90 7.26
CA GLN A 113 11.07 25.71 7.67
C GLN A 113 12.45 25.62 7.00
N ASP A 114 12.55 26.03 5.73
CA ASP A 114 13.79 25.97 4.95
C ASP A 114 14.72 27.18 5.20
N LYS A 115 14.16 28.40 5.25
CA LYS A 115 14.97 29.63 5.25
C LYS A 115 15.04 30.36 6.58
N ALA A 116 14.08 30.16 7.49
CA ALA A 116 14.04 30.91 8.74
C ALA A 116 15.18 30.48 9.66
N THR A 117 15.85 31.46 10.27
CA THR A 117 16.91 31.19 11.23
C THR A 117 16.80 32.16 12.41
N PRO A 118 17.16 31.74 13.63
CA PRO A 118 17.15 32.64 14.79
C PRO A 118 18.14 33.83 14.70
N LYS A 119 18.97 33.88 13.65
CA LYS A 119 20.01 34.90 13.44
C LYS A 119 19.50 36.17 12.77
N LEU A 120 18.37 36.10 12.08
CA LEU A 120 17.81 37.24 11.35
C LEU A 120 16.57 37.75 12.06
N TYR A 121 16.43 39.07 12.17
CA TYR A 121 15.15 39.66 12.55
C TYR A 121 14.22 39.76 11.35
N TRP A 122 12.92 39.89 11.60
CA TRP A 122 11.91 39.94 10.54
C TRP A 122 12.22 40.94 9.41
N PRO A 123 12.63 42.20 9.67
CA PRO A 123 12.95 43.14 8.59
C PRO A 123 14.12 42.66 7.70
N GLU A 124 15.11 41.99 8.28
CA GLU A 124 16.27 41.47 7.56
C GLU A 124 15.90 40.24 6.73
N PHE A 125 15.14 39.33 7.34
CA PHE A 125 14.59 38.15 6.67
C PHE A 125 13.74 38.57 5.47
N LYS A 126 12.79 39.49 5.68
CA LYS A 126 11.94 40.05 4.62
C LYS A 126 12.78 40.69 3.52
N ARG A 127 13.79 41.51 3.86
CA ARG A 127 14.66 42.15 2.86
C ARG A 127 15.43 41.13 2.02
N LYS A 128 15.95 40.08 2.67
CA LYS A 128 16.75 39.02 2.03
C LYS A 128 15.91 38.18 1.07
N TYR A 129 14.69 37.83 1.47
CA TYR A 129 13.84 36.89 0.75
C TYR A 129 12.63 37.53 0.04
N LYS A 130 12.65 38.85 -0.17
CA LYS A 130 11.54 39.58 -0.82
C LYS A 130 11.14 39.09 -2.22
N ARG A 131 12.03 38.37 -2.91
CA ARG A 131 11.82 37.86 -4.27
C ARG A 131 11.24 36.45 -4.31
N GLU A 132 11.23 35.75 -3.17
CA GLU A 132 10.70 34.39 -3.05
C GLU A 132 9.19 34.38 -3.28
N GLU A 133 8.69 33.35 -3.94
CA GLU A 133 7.27 33.24 -4.31
C GLU A 133 6.36 33.33 -3.07
N ALA A 134 6.69 32.58 -2.02
CA ALA A 134 5.97 32.59 -0.74
C ALA A 134 5.89 33.98 -0.06
N MET A 135 6.81 34.89 -0.36
CA MET A 135 6.82 36.28 0.13
C MET A 135 6.07 37.25 -0.80
N ARG A 136 5.88 36.89 -2.07
CA ARG A 136 5.18 37.70 -3.09
C ARG A 136 3.68 37.44 -3.11
N THR A 137 3.22 36.28 -2.67
CA THR A 137 1.80 35.89 -2.68
C THR A 137 0.93 36.87 -1.89
N SER A 138 0.02 37.61 -2.55
CA SER A 138 -0.82 38.64 -1.91
C SER A 138 -1.86 38.10 -0.92
N ALA A 139 -2.00 36.78 -0.80
CA ALA A 139 -3.00 36.14 0.05
C ALA A 139 -2.74 36.22 1.56
N MET A 140 -1.57 36.71 2.00
CA MET A 140 -1.25 36.91 3.41
C MET A 140 -0.77 38.33 3.69
N SER A 141 -1.26 38.92 4.78
CA SER A 141 -0.79 40.22 5.24
C SER A 141 0.62 40.12 5.81
N ASP A 142 1.40 41.19 5.69
CA ASP A 142 2.75 41.25 6.28
C ASP A 142 2.74 41.09 7.81
N LYS A 143 1.64 41.50 8.46
CA LYS A 143 1.45 41.34 9.91
C LYS A 143 1.33 39.85 10.29
N ASP A 144 0.57 39.08 9.52
CA ASP A 144 0.38 37.65 9.77
C ASP A 144 1.66 36.86 9.48
N ARG A 145 2.36 37.22 8.41
CA ARG A 145 3.68 36.66 8.10
C ARG A 145 4.69 36.92 9.21
N GLU A 146 4.78 38.18 9.66
CA GLU A 146 5.68 38.53 10.77
C GLU A 146 5.34 37.77 12.04
N LYS A 147 4.06 37.61 12.35
CA LYS A 147 3.61 36.84 13.51
C LYS A 147 4.08 35.39 13.41
N LEU A 148 3.79 34.69 12.31
CA LEU A 148 4.22 33.30 12.10
C LEU A 148 5.74 33.16 12.13
N TYR A 149 6.48 34.12 11.54
CA TYR A 149 7.93 34.17 11.62
C TYR A 149 8.41 34.23 13.07
N ARG A 150 7.91 35.21 13.85
CA ARG A 150 8.31 35.39 15.25
C ARG A 150 7.96 34.19 16.12
N ASP A 151 6.77 33.61 15.92
CA ASP A 151 6.31 32.42 16.62
C ASP A 151 7.24 31.23 16.30
N HIS A 152 7.60 31.03 15.03
CA HIS A 152 8.52 29.96 14.63
C HIS A 152 9.92 30.16 15.22
N ILE A 153 10.49 31.36 15.12
CA ILE A 153 11.80 31.67 15.70
C ILE A 153 11.81 31.50 17.23
N ALA A 154 10.71 31.84 17.91
CA ALA A 154 10.58 31.60 19.35
C ALA A 154 10.59 30.10 19.67
N ARG A 155 9.91 29.27 18.86
CA ARG A 155 9.89 27.82 19.02
C ARG A 155 11.24 27.16 18.76
N LEU A 156 12.01 27.63 17.79
CA LEU A 156 13.37 27.10 17.51
C LEU A 156 14.34 27.24 18.70
N LYS A 157 14.01 28.08 19.70
CA LYS A 157 14.78 28.23 20.94
C LYS A 157 14.37 27.25 22.04
N LEU A 158 13.27 26.52 21.87
CA LEU A 158 12.78 25.57 22.85
C LEU A 158 13.57 24.25 22.80
N PRO A 159 13.67 23.50 23.92
CA PRO A 159 14.27 22.18 23.92
C PRO A 159 13.53 21.22 22.98
N ALA A 160 14.27 20.33 22.32
CA ALA A 160 13.71 19.34 21.39
C ALA A 160 12.60 18.48 22.03
N ASP A 161 12.72 18.18 23.32
CA ASP A 161 11.69 17.42 24.05
C ASP A 161 10.34 18.15 24.14
N THR A 162 10.39 19.45 24.41
CA THR A 162 9.19 20.30 24.43
C THR A 162 8.56 20.37 23.04
N LEU A 163 9.38 20.50 22.00
CA LEU A 163 8.89 20.53 20.61
C LEU A 163 8.19 19.23 20.21
N ARG A 164 8.76 18.08 20.57
CA ARG A 164 8.14 16.76 20.33
C ARG A 164 6.80 16.63 21.03
N ARG A 165 6.75 16.98 22.33
CA ARG A 165 5.51 16.94 23.12
C ARG A 165 4.42 17.83 22.53
N ASP A 166 4.78 19.06 22.13
CA ASP A 166 3.84 20.01 21.55
C ASP A 166 3.29 19.54 20.19
N LEU A 167 4.14 18.91 19.37
CA LEU A 167 3.72 18.32 18.10
C LEU A 167 2.77 17.14 18.35
N THR A 168 3.09 16.23 19.29
CA THR A 168 2.18 15.14 19.67
C THR A 168 0.85 15.68 20.20
N ALA A 169 0.86 16.77 20.98
CA ALA A 169 -0.36 17.41 21.45
C ALA A 169 -1.20 18.00 20.30
N LEU A 170 -0.56 18.58 19.27
CA LEU A 170 -1.24 19.01 18.06
C LEU A 170 -1.90 17.83 17.34
N LEU A 171 -1.16 16.74 17.12
CA LEU A 171 -1.68 15.54 16.44
C LEU A 171 -2.87 14.93 17.18
N ARG A 172 -2.85 14.91 18.52
CA ARG A 172 -3.96 14.45 19.37
C ARG A 172 -5.20 15.34 19.32
N SER A 173 -5.05 16.61 18.94
CA SER A 173 -6.17 17.53 18.82
C SER A 173 -6.93 17.41 17.50
N VAL A 174 -6.37 16.69 16.52
CA VAL A 174 -7.02 16.48 15.22
C VAL A 174 -8.06 15.37 15.35
N PRO A 175 -9.29 15.55 14.83
CA PRO A 175 -10.31 14.52 14.84
C PRO A 175 -9.88 13.23 14.14
N ALA A 176 -10.31 12.07 14.65
CA ALA A 176 -9.99 10.76 14.06
C ALA A 176 -10.51 10.57 12.62
N LYS A 177 -11.53 11.35 12.23
CA LYS A 177 -12.02 11.39 10.85
C LYS A 177 -10.97 11.94 9.86
N ASP A 178 -10.12 12.85 10.32
CA ASP A 178 -9.15 13.55 9.50
C ASP A 178 -7.73 12.98 9.67
N LEU A 179 -7.41 12.46 10.87
CA LEU A 179 -6.12 11.84 11.20
C LEU A 179 -6.32 10.46 11.82
N ASN A 180 -5.93 9.41 11.09
CA ASN A 180 -6.07 8.01 11.50
C ASN A 180 -4.90 7.16 10.97
N ASN A 181 -4.90 5.86 11.25
CA ASN A 181 -3.82 4.97 10.83
C ASN A 181 -3.68 4.79 9.30
N LYS A 182 -4.64 5.26 8.51
CA LYS A 182 -4.59 5.24 7.04
C LYS A 182 -4.08 6.56 6.45
N THR A 183 -3.89 7.60 7.28
CA THR A 183 -3.34 8.88 6.82
C THR A 183 -1.88 8.67 6.41
N LEU A 184 -1.52 9.17 5.21
CA LEU A 184 -0.13 9.19 4.77
C LEU A 184 0.56 10.47 5.23
N LEU A 185 1.87 10.40 5.48
CA LEU A 185 2.68 11.56 5.84
C LEU A 185 2.60 12.70 4.80
N GLU A 186 2.47 12.33 3.53
CA GLU A 186 2.36 13.30 2.43
C GLU A 186 0.99 13.98 2.32
N ASN A 187 -0.02 13.46 3.01
CA ASN A 187 -1.40 13.94 2.98
C ASN A 187 -1.94 14.19 4.40
N LEU A 188 -1.15 14.93 5.18
CA LEU A 188 -1.56 15.34 6.52
C LEU A 188 -2.62 16.44 6.44
N PRO A 189 -3.59 16.47 7.38
CA PRO A 189 -4.62 17.50 7.40
C PRO A 189 -4.05 18.92 7.43
N ALA A 190 -4.71 19.85 6.74
CA ALA A 190 -4.32 21.26 6.71
C ALA A 190 -4.17 21.87 8.12
N GLN A 191 -4.96 21.43 9.10
CA GLN A 191 -4.82 21.85 10.51
C GLN A 191 -3.43 21.56 11.09
N VAL A 192 -2.78 20.48 10.65
CA VAL A 192 -1.42 20.12 11.08
C VAL A 192 -0.39 20.91 10.29
N VAL A 193 -0.48 20.89 8.96
CA VAL A 193 0.54 21.47 8.07
C VAL A 193 0.59 23.00 8.18
N THR A 194 -0.53 23.64 8.53
CA THR A 194 -0.62 25.10 8.72
C THR A 194 -0.27 25.58 10.13
N ASP A 195 0.12 24.68 11.04
CA ASP A 195 0.52 25.02 12.40
C ASP A 195 2.05 25.15 12.52
N VAL A 196 2.52 26.17 13.23
CA VAL A 196 3.96 26.43 13.44
C VAL A 196 4.65 25.28 14.17
N ARG A 197 3.94 24.52 15.01
CA ARG A 197 4.46 23.34 15.72
C ARG A 197 4.95 22.26 14.75
N TYR A 198 4.32 22.14 13.58
CA TYR A 198 4.70 21.17 12.55
C TYR A 198 6.08 21.47 11.96
N ILE A 199 6.36 22.73 11.63
CA ILE A 199 7.65 23.14 11.05
C ILE A 199 8.76 23.35 12.10
N SER A 200 8.44 23.29 13.38
CA SER A 200 9.41 23.53 14.47
C SER A 200 10.40 22.38 14.67
N LEU A 201 10.12 21.20 14.10
CA LEU A 201 11.01 20.04 14.12
C LEU A 201 11.52 19.74 12.70
N PRO A 202 12.82 19.44 12.53
CA PRO A 202 13.35 19.00 11.25
C PRO A 202 12.67 17.70 10.74
N PRO A 203 12.47 17.53 9.42
CA PRO A 203 11.85 16.33 8.83
C PRO A 203 12.43 15.01 9.35
N PRO A 204 13.76 14.82 9.46
CA PRO A 204 14.33 13.56 9.96
C PRO A 204 13.91 13.17 11.38
N THR A 205 13.44 14.13 12.18
CA THR A 205 12.94 13.89 13.55
C THR A 205 11.42 13.93 13.63
N ARG A 206 10.79 14.73 12.78
CA ARG A 206 9.36 14.95 12.75
C ARG A 206 8.64 13.77 12.11
N ASP A 207 9.14 13.32 10.97
CA ASP A 207 8.45 12.35 10.11
C ASP A 207 8.34 10.98 10.81
N PRO A 208 9.41 10.42 11.42
CA PRO A 208 9.30 9.17 12.18
C PRO A 208 8.37 9.28 13.40
N LEU A 209 8.31 10.46 14.03
CA LEU A 209 7.40 10.70 15.16
C LEU A 209 5.93 10.67 14.71
N ILE A 210 5.64 11.31 13.58
CA ILE A 210 4.28 11.31 13.01
C ILE A 210 3.91 9.89 12.56
N GLU A 211 4.78 9.20 11.83
CA GLU A 211 4.55 7.81 11.39
C GLU A 211 4.28 6.88 12.57
N ALA A 212 5.10 6.93 13.62
CA ALA A 212 4.88 6.14 14.83
C ALA A 212 3.57 6.49 15.51
N TYR A 213 3.18 7.77 15.55
CA TYR A 213 1.88 8.18 16.09
C TYR A 213 0.72 7.62 15.27
N LEU A 214 0.78 7.73 13.94
CA LEU A 214 -0.26 7.21 13.03
C LEU A 214 -0.47 5.71 13.21
N GLN A 215 0.62 4.94 13.38
CA GLN A 215 0.55 3.50 13.64
C GLN A 215 -0.16 3.14 14.95
N THR A 216 -0.21 4.05 15.93
CA THR A 216 -0.93 3.82 17.19
C THR A 216 -2.42 4.16 17.13
N LEU A 217 -2.88 4.82 16.06
CA LEU A 217 -4.28 5.21 15.92
C LEU A 217 -5.15 4.04 15.46
N SER A 218 -6.45 4.13 15.74
CA SER A 218 -7.45 3.26 15.16
C SER A 218 -7.70 3.60 13.69
N GLY A 219 -8.40 2.69 13.00
CA GLY A 219 -8.99 2.98 11.69
C GLY A 219 -9.86 4.23 11.70
N PRO A 220 -10.14 4.81 10.51
CA PRO A 220 -11.16 5.85 10.39
C PRO A 220 -12.45 5.34 11.05
N PRO A 221 -13.16 6.19 11.81
CA PRO A 221 -14.46 5.79 12.36
C PRO A 221 -15.33 5.27 11.21
N ASP A 222 -16.02 4.14 11.44
CA ASP A 222 -16.93 3.56 10.46
C ASP A 222 -17.80 4.67 9.91
N ALA A 223 -17.59 4.99 8.63
CA ALA A 223 -18.29 6.07 7.97
C ALA A 223 -19.76 5.65 7.95
N ALA A 224 -20.52 6.17 8.91
CA ALA A 224 -21.96 6.12 8.90
C ALA A 224 -22.39 6.84 7.62
N GLU A 225 -22.71 6.04 6.60
CA GLU A 225 -23.50 6.33 5.41
C GLU A 225 -23.78 7.83 5.19
N ALA A 226 -22.78 8.56 4.70
CA ALA A 226 -22.97 9.90 4.17
C ALA A 226 -22.91 9.80 2.65
N GLU A 227 -24.07 10.00 2.00
CA GLU A 227 -24.31 10.07 0.55
C GLU A 227 -23.17 9.53 -0.32
N GLU A 228 -23.10 8.19 -0.46
CA GLU A 228 -22.22 7.57 -1.45
C GLU A 228 -22.65 8.03 -2.86
N ASP A 229 -21.81 8.85 -3.50
CA ASP A 229 -21.93 9.20 -4.92
C ASP A 229 -22.11 7.93 -5.76
N GLU A 230 -22.91 7.98 -6.84
CA GLU A 230 -23.19 6.84 -7.73
C GLU A 230 -21.92 6.14 -8.22
N ALA A 231 -20.83 6.90 -8.42
CA ALA A 231 -19.51 6.38 -8.77
C ALA A 231 -18.87 5.51 -7.66
N THR A 232 -19.08 5.85 -6.39
CA THR A 232 -18.57 5.06 -5.25
C THR A 232 -19.36 3.76 -5.08
N ARG A 233 -20.68 3.80 -5.28
CA ARG A 233 -21.54 2.61 -5.31
C ARG A 233 -21.12 1.65 -6.41
N LYS A 234 -20.98 2.15 -7.64
CA LYS A 234 -20.56 1.32 -8.77
C LYS A 234 -19.19 0.70 -8.53
N LYS A 235 -18.22 1.46 -8.02
CA LYS A 235 -16.89 0.94 -7.67
C LYS A 235 -16.96 -0.18 -6.63
N ARG A 236 -17.84 -0.05 -5.64
CA ARG A 236 -18.06 -1.07 -4.60
C ARG A 236 -18.73 -2.33 -5.14
N GLU A 237 -19.70 -2.17 -6.04
CA GLU A 237 -20.35 -3.28 -6.74
C GLU A 237 -19.39 -4.03 -7.66
N ASP A 238 -18.60 -3.31 -8.46
CA ASP A 238 -17.57 -3.86 -9.33
C ASP A 238 -16.53 -4.63 -8.50
N ARG A 239 -16.04 -4.04 -7.40
CA ARG A 239 -15.16 -4.72 -6.46
C ARG A 239 -15.77 -6.01 -5.92
N ARG A 240 -17.02 -5.95 -5.46
CA ARG A 240 -17.74 -7.13 -4.92
C ARG A 240 -17.91 -8.22 -5.96
N LYS A 241 -18.13 -7.85 -7.23
CA LYS A 241 -18.22 -8.80 -8.34
C LYS A 241 -16.87 -9.49 -8.56
N ARG A 242 -15.77 -8.74 -8.58
CA ARG A 242 -14.41 -9.27 -8.74
C ARG A 242 -14.00 -10.20 -7.60
N GLU A 243 -14.29 -9.82 -6.36
CA GLU A 243 -13.99 -10.66 -5.18
C GLU A 243 -14.76 -11.97 -5.20
N LYS A 244 -16.03 -11.96 -5.61
CA LYS A 244 -16.82 -13.18 -5.80
C LYS A 244 -16.26 -14.08 -6.89
N ALA A 245 -15.83 -13.50 -8.01
CA ALA A 245 -15.20 -14.27 -9.09
C ALA A 245 -13.91 -14.95 -8.62
N LEU A 246 -13.12 -14.26 -7.77
CA LEU A 246 -11.93 -14.84 -7.15
C LEU A 246 -12.28 -16.00 -6.22
N GLU A 247 -13.27 -15.83 -5.33
CA GLU A 247 -13.71 -16.87 -4.39
C GLU A 247 -14.23 -18.12 -5.12
N GLU A 248 -14.99 -17.93 -6.20
CA GLU A 248 -15.49 -19.05 -7.01
C GLU A 248 -14.35 -19.81 -7.69
N ARG A 249 -13.37 -19.10 -8.27
CA ARG A 249 -12.17 -19.71 -8.84
C ARG A 249 -11.39 -20.50 -7.79
N GLU A 250 -11.20 -19.95 -6.60
CA GLU A 250 -10.49 -20.63 -5.51
C GLU A 250 -11.20 -21.91 -5.08
N ARG A 251 -12.54 -21.90 -5.04
CA ARG A 251 -13.35 -23.09 -4.74
C ARG A 251 -13.12 -24.19 -5.79
N VAL A 252 -13.15 -23.84 -7.08
CA VAL A 252 -12.91 -24.80 -8.17
C VAL A 252 -11.51 -25.40 -8.07
N VAL A 253 -10.48 -24.55 -7.90
CA VAL A 253 -9.09 -25.01 -7.77
C VAL A 253 -8.89 -25.89 -6.53
N ALA A 254 -9.55 -25.58 -5.42
CA ALA A 254 -9.48 -26.41 -4.21
C ALA A 254 -10.11 -27.80 -4.43
N GLU A 255 -11.23 -27.88 -5.15
CA GLU A 255 -11.85 -29.15 -5.52
C GLU A 255 -10.97 -29.98 -6.44
N GLU A 256 -10.34 -29.35 -7.44
CA GLU A 256 -9.41 -30.02 -8.35
C GLU A 256 -8.17 -30.53 -7.62
N LYS A 257 -7.56 -29.71 -6.75
CA LYS A 257 -6.44 -30.14 -5.89
C LYS A 257 -6.82 -31.33 -5.03
N ARG A 258 -8.04 -31.34 -4.47
CA ARG A 258 -8.54 -32.47 -3.68
C ARG A 258 -8.70 -33.74 -4.53
N ARG A 259 -9.20 -33.61 -5.77
CA ARG A 259 -9.31 -34.73 -6.71
C ARG A 259 -7.93 -35.26 -7.10
N ALA A 260 -6.99 -34.39 -7.44
CA ALA A 260 -5.61 -34.75 -7.79
C ALA A 260 -4.88 -35.42 -6.62
N ALA A 261 -5.01 -34.88 -5.40
CA ALA A 261 -4.42 -35.47 -4.19
C ALA A 261 -4.92 -36.89 -3.94
N ARG A 262 -6.23 -37.14 -4.11
CA ARG A 262 -6.81 -38.50 -4.01
C ARG A 262 -6.27 -39.45 -5.07
N LYS A 263 -6.13 -38.99 -6.32
CA LYS A 263 -5.54 -39.79 -7.41
C LYS A 263 -4.08 -40.16 -7.10
N LEU A 264 -3.29 -39.21 -6.60
CA LEU A 264 -1.89 -39.44 -6.19
C LEU A 264 -1.78 -40.40 -5.00
N GLU A 265 -2.64 -40.25 -4.00
CA GLU A 265 -2.67 -41.17 -2.85
C GLU A 265 -3.01 -42.59 -3.28
N HIS A 266 -4.01 -42.75 -4.16
CA HIS A 266 -4.39 -44.03 -4.71
C HIS A 266 -3.25 -44.65 -5.54
N GLY A 267 -2.61 -43.88 -6.44
CA GLY A 267 -1.44 -44.35 -7.19
C GLY A 267 -0.27 -44.76 -6.30
N ARG A 268 0.02 -43.98 -5.24
CA ARG A 268 1.04 -44.35 -4.24
C ARG A 268 0.70 -45.62 -3.48
N ALA A 269 -0.59 -45.88 -3.21
CA ALA A 269 -1.02 -47.10 -2.54
C ALA A 269 -0.86 -48.33 -3.44
N MET A 270 -1.25 -48.22 -4.71
CA MET A 270 -1.09 -49.29 -5.72
C MET A 270 0.39 -49.67 -5.91
N LEU A 271 1.28 -48.68 -6.07
CA LEU A 271 2.71 -48.94 -6.21
C LEU A 271 3.32 -49.68 -5.00
N ARG A 272 2.88 -49.35 -3.78
CA ARG A 272 3.33 -50.07 -2.58
C ARG A 272 2.82 -51.50 -2.52
N GLU A 273 1.66 -51.78 -3.09
CA GLU A 273 1.11 -53.13 -3.16
C GLU A 273 1.90 -53.97 -4.18
N GLU A 274 2.15 -53.41 -5.37
CA GLU A 274 3.00 -54.03 -6.41
C GLU A 274 4.44 -54.27 -5.91
N GLU A 275 5.05 -53.33 -5.17
CA GLU A 275 6.36 -53.52 -4.55
C GLU A 275 6.37 -54.71 -3.59
N ARG A 276 5.32 -54.88 -2.77
CA ARG A 276 5.22 -56.01 -1.83
C ARG A 276 5.04 -57.34 -2.54
N GLU A 277 4.30 -57.36 -3.64
CA GLU A 277 4.12 -58.56 -4.46
C GLU A 277 5.43 -58.95 -5.17
N LEU A 278 6.18 -57.97 -5.70
CA LEU A 278 7.52 -58.19 -6.26
C LEU A 278 8.51 -58.70 -5.21
N GLU A 279 8.53 -58.14 -4.01
CA GLU A 279 9.37 -58.63 -2.91
C GLU A 279 9.04 -60.08 -2.55
N GLN A 280 7.75 -60.43 -2.47
CA GLN A 280 7.31 -61.81 -2.20
C GLN A 280 7.72 -62.76 -3.34
N ALA A 281 7.55 -62.35 -4.60
CA ALA A 281 7.97 -63.14 -5.76
C ALA A 281 9.49 -63.36 -5.81
N MET A 282 10.29 -62.35 -5.44
CA MET A 282 11.75 -62.47 -5.34
C MET A 282 12.21 -63.41 -4.23
N HIS A 283 11.41 -63.59 -3.17
CA HIS A 283 11.70 -64.53 -2.10
C HIS A 283 11.37 -66.00 -2.46
N VAL A 284 10.43 -66.25 -3.37
CA VAL A 284 10.00 -67.61 -3.76
C VAL A 284 10.89 -68.23 -4.85
N GLY A 285 11.65 -67.44 -5.61
CA GLY A 285 12.55 -67.93 -6.67
C GLY A 285 13.96 -68.34 -6.21
N LYS A 286 14.20 -68.53 -4.90
CA LYS A 286 15.54 -68.75 -4.31
C LYS A 286 15.77 -70.13 -3.69
N ASP A 287 14.86 -71.08 -3.92
CA ASP A 287 15.01 -72.50 -3.56
C ASP A 287 15.32 -73.38 -4.79
#